data_AF-A0A7J7GCL8-F1
#
_entry.id   AF-A0A7J7GCL8-F1
#
_cell.length_a   1.000
_cell.length_b   1.000
_cell.length_c   1.000
_cell.angle_alpha   90.00
_cell.angle_beta   90.00
_cell.angle_gamma   90.00
#
_symmetry.space_group_name_H-M   'P 1'
#
loop_
_entity.id
_entity.type
_entity.pdbx_description
1 polymer ?
#
loop_
_entity_poly.entity_id
_entity_poly.type
_entity_poly.pdbx_seq_one_letter_code
_entity_poly.pdbx_strand_id
1 'polypeptide(L)'
;MLVKAAQQQGVEGGEGDWEAFLSKHDKLFGSRIRDPRMKSAVTLASFLKTFSREDDLKFFDNKMHWYSKQDKLRKFIEESREVESPGQMLVRLTLEHPQYPLDYSFPSHEEAVAHPIWEHHFQVSIHRDYCEIKLI
;
A
#
# COMPACT_ATOMS: atom_id res chain seq x y z
N MET A 1 2.87 -9.23 5.12
CA MET A 1 3.41 -7.87 4.92
C MET A 1 2.97 -6.88 6.01
N LEU A 2 1.73 -6.98 6.51
CA LEU A 2 1.21 -6.11 7.59
C LEU A 2 2.02 -6.20 8.89
N VAL A 3 2.30 -7.41 9.40
CA VAL A 3 3.12 -7.58 10.63
C VAL A 3 4.54 -7.00 10.46
N LYS A 4 5.12 -7.10 9.26
CA LYS A 4 6.43 -6.50 8.96
C LYS A 4 6.36 -4.97 8.94
N ALA A 5 5.26 -4.40 8.42
CA ALA A 5 5.02 -2.96 8.48
C ALA A 5 4.85 -2.50 9.94
N ALA A 6 4.12 -3.27 10.76
CA ALA A 6 3.98 -2.99 12.18
C ALA A 6 5.35 -2.99 12.91
N GLN A 7 6.16 -4.02 12.66
CA GLN A 7 7.51 -4.13 13.20
C GLN A 7 8.40 -2.94 12.80
N GLN A 8 8.32 -2.48 11.56
CA GLN A 8 9.11 -1.34 11.07
C GLN A 8 8.67 0.00 11.65
N GLN A 9 7.38 0.14 11.98
CA GLN A 9 6.81 1.35 12.55
C GLN A 9 6.83 1.35 14.09
N GLY A 10 7.22 0.22 14.70
CA GLY A 10 7.25 0.09 16.16
C GLY A 10 5.87 0.20 16.80
N VAL A 11 4.80 -0.18 16.09
CA VAL A 11 3.44 -0.15 16.66
C VAL A 11 3.22 -1.33 17.59
N GLU A 12 2.52 -1.08 18.69
CA GLU A 12 2.30 -2.04 19.77
C GLU A 12 0.81 -2.35 19.91
N GLY A 13 0.49 -3.64 19.95
CA GLY A 13 -0.87 -4.09 20.24
C GLY A 13 -1.09 -4.27 21.74
N GLY A 14 -2.26 -4.81 22.12
CA GLY A 14 -2.60 -5.12 23.52
C GLY A 14 -1.66 -6.10 24.22
N GLU A 15 -0.78 -6.77 23.46
CA GLU A 15 0.23 -7.68 23.99
C GLU A 15 1.68 -7.18 23.86
N GLY A 16 1.87 -5.94 23.41
CA GLY A 16 3.15 -5.30 23.15
C GLY A 16 3.52 -5.29 21.67
N ASP A 17 4.78 -4.99 21.39
CA ASP A 17 5.34 -5.09 20.05
C ASP A 17 5.44 -6.55 19.56
N TRP A 18 5.88 -6.73 18.32
CA TRP A 18 6.02 -8.04 17.72
C TRP A 18 6.97 -8.98 18.50
N GLU A 19 8.01 -8.46 19.13
CA GLU A 19 8.97 -9.24 19.90
C GLU A 19 8.38 -9.69 21.25
N ALA A 20 7.74 -8.77 21.96
CA ALA A 20 7.03 -9.02 23.20
C ALA A 20 5.92 -10.04 22.99
N PHE A 21 5.16 -9.93 21.89
CA PHE A 21 4.15 -10.92 21.52
C PHE A 21 4.77 -12.31 21.28
N LEU A 22 5.82 -12.41 20.47
CA LEU A 22 6.49 -13.69 20.19
C LEU A 22 7.08 -14.34 21.44
N SER A 23 7.61 -13.55 22.37
CA SER A 23 8.16 -14.07 23.63
C SER A 23 7.12 -14.82 24.47
N LYS A 24 5.84 -14.41 24.40
CA LYS A 24 4.73 -14.98 25.15
C LYS A 24 4.10 -16.18 24.43
N HIS A 25 3.97 -16.07 23.11
CA HIS A 25 3.16 -17.00 22.29
C HIS A 25 3.96 -18.02 21.49
N ASP A 26 5.26 -17.81 21.30
CA ASP A 26 6.13 -18.68 20.52
C ASP A 26 7.41 -19.01 21.30
N LYS A 27 7.27 -19.86 22.31
CA LYS A 27 8.39 -20.23 23.20
C LYS A 27 9.49 -21.05 22.50
N LEU A 28 9.18 -21.70 21.39
CA LEU A 28 10.11 -22.56 20.64
C LEU A 28 10.93 -21.78 19.60
N PHE A 29 10.31 -20.82 18.91
CA PHE A 29 10.94 -20.09 17.81
C PHE A 29 10.86 -18.57 17.94
N GLY A 30 10.11 -18.03 18.89
CA GLY A 30 9.86 -16.61 19.07
C GLY A 30 11.10 -15.81 19.44
N SER A 31 12.05 -16.42 20.16
CA SER A 31 13.33 -15.79 20.51
C SER A 31 14.37 -15.83 19.38
N ARG A 32 14.35 -16.88 18.54
CA ARG A 32 15.39 -17.13 17.52
C ARG A 32 15.04 -16.62 16.13
N ILE A 33 13.77 -16.64 15.75
CA ILE A 33 13.32 -16.23 14.41
C ILE A 33 12.23 -15.18 14.58
N ARG A 34 12.57 -13.93 14.28
CA ARG A 34 11.66 -12.79 14.38
C ARG A 34 11.02 -12.40 13.06
N ASP A 35 11.49 -12.95 11.93
CA ASP A 35 10.92 -12.58 10.63
C ASP A 35 9.45 -13.06 10.54
N PRO A 36 8.47 -12.15 10.36
CA PRO A 36 7.07 -12.52 10.20
C PRO A 36 6.83 -13.48 9.02
N ARG A 37 7.68 -13.47 7.99
CA ARG A 37 7.58 -14.37 6.83
C ARG A 37 7.81 -15.84 7.19
N MET A 38 8.47 -16.10 8.31
CA MET A 38 8.78 -17.45 8.78
C MET A 38 7.78 -17.95 9.82
N LYS A 39 6.72 -17.19 10.12
CA LYS A 39 5.70 -17.57 11.10
C LYS A 39 4.43 -18.09 10.42
N SER A 40 3.69 -18.91 11.15
CA SER A 40 2.41 -19.43 10.69
C SER A 40 1.39 -18.31 10.49
N ALA A 41 0.45 -18.50 9.55
CA ALA A 41 -0.64 -17.54 9.34
C ALA A 41 -1.48 -17.32 10.62
N VAL A 42 -1.64 -18.36 11.44
CA VAL A 42 -2.35 -18.28 12.73
C VAL A 42 -1.62 -17.35 13.69
N THR A 43 -0.30 -17.48 13.84
CA THR A 43 0.51 -16.61 14.70
C THR A 43 0.43 -15.16 14.25
N LEU A 44 0.51 -14.91 12.94
CA LEU A 44 0.40 -13.56 12.37
C LEU A 44 -0.98 -12.95 12.62
N ALA A 45 -2.04 -13.73 12.41
CA ALA A 45 -3.42 -13.29 12.65
C ALA A 45 -3.69 -13.02 14.13
N SER A 46 -3.17 -13.86 15.03
CA SER A 46 -3.29 -13.65 16.48
C SER A 46 -2.64 -12.34 16.90
N PHE A 47 -1.44 -12.00 16.39
CA PHE A 47 -0.82 -10.71 16.65
C PHE A 47 -1.64 -9.54 16.13
N LEU A 48 -2.12 -9.59 14.88
CA LEU A 48 -2.94 -8.52 14.31
C LEU A 48 -4.25 -8.30 15.07
N LYS A 49 -4.82 -9.35 15.68
CA LYS A 49 -6.01 -9.25 16.53
C LYS A 49 -5.75 -8.55 17.87
N THR A 50 -4.50 -8.37 18.27
CA THR A 50 -4.18 -7.65 19.53
C THR A 50 -4.36 -6.14 19.40
N PHE A 51 -4.45 -5.61 18.17
CA PHE A 51 -4.68 -4.19 17.92
C PHE A 51 -6.17 -3.87 18.00
N SER A 52 -6.53 -2.92 18.86
CA SER A 52 -7.90 -2.47 19.07
C SER A 52 -8.06 -0.95 18.99
N ARG A 53 -6.95 -0.21 18.91
CA ARG A 53 -6.98 1.26 18.81
C ARG A 53 -7.32 1.66 17.38
N GLU A 54 -8.20 2.65 17.25
CA GLU A 54 -8.65 3.20 15.96
C GLU A 54 -7.47 3.57 15.04
N ASP A 55 -6.44 4.23 15.58
CA ASP A 55 -5.29 4.68 14.82
C ASP A 55 -4.47 3.52 14.23
N ASP A 56 -4.32 2.43 15.00
CA ASP A 56 -3.61 1.24 14.56
C ASP A 56 -4.39 0.52 13.45
N LEU A 57 -5.73 0.44 13.60
CA LEU A 57 -6.60 -0.14 12.58
C LEU A 57 -6.54 0.67 11.27
N LYS A 58 -6.62 2.01 11.36
CA LYS A 58 -6.45 2.90 10.21
C LYS A 58 -5.08 2.73 9.54
N PHE A 59 -4.02 2.56 10.32
CA PHE A 59 -2.69 2.27 9.80
C PHE A 59 -2.68 0.98 8.97
N PHE A 60 -3.27 -0.11 9.48
CA PHE A 60 -3.31 -1.39 8.77
C PHE A 60 -4.17 -1.32 7.51
N ASP A 61 -5.33 -0.65 7.55
CA ASP A 61 -6.18 -0.43 6.38
C ASP A 61 -5.43 0.34 5.29
N ASN A 62 -4.76 1.43 5.65
CA ASN A 62 -3.94 2.21 4.73
C ASN A 62 -2.82 1.38 4.09
N LYS A 63 -2.12 0.55 4.90
CA LYS A 63 -1.10 -0.35 4.37
C LYS A 63 -1.69 -1.42 3.46
N MET A 64 -2.84 -1.98 3.80
CA MET A 64 -3.52 -3.00 3.00
C MET A 64 -3.99 -2.44 1.65
N HIS A 65 -4.54 -1.23 1.65
CA HIS A 65 -4.89 -0.50 0.44
C HIS A 65 -3.65 -0.23 -0.43
N TRP A 66 -2.55 0.22 0.17
CA TRP A 66 -1.29 0.45 -0.54
C TRP A 66 -0.77 -0.83 -1.20
N TYR A 67 -0.70 -1.95 -0.46
CA TYR A 67 -0.26 -3.23 -1.03
C TYR A 67 -1.16 -3.68 -2.19
N SER A 68 -2.47 -3.45 -2.08
CA SER A 68 -3.44 -3.81 -3.13
C SER A 68 -3.27 -2.95 -4.38
N LYS A 69 -3.04 -1.63 -4.23
CA LYS A 69 -2.72 -0.73 -5.35
C LYS A 69 -1.43 -1.15 -6.05
N GLN A 70 -0.39 -1.45 -5.28
CA GLN A 70 0.91 -1.87 -5.80
C GLN A 70 0.84 -3.23 -6.52
N ASP A 71 0.03 -4.17 -6.02
CA ASP A 71 -0.19 -5.45 -6.69
C ASP A 71 -0.88 -5.29 -8.05
N LYS A 72 -1.94 -4.48 -8.10
CA LYS A 72 -2.63 -4.13 -9.37
C LYS A 72 -1.69 -3.46 -10.36
N LEU A 73 -0.86 -2.53 -9.87
CA LEU A 73 0.12 -1.81 -10.69
C LEU A 73 1.15 -2.77 -11.29
N ARG A 74 1.69 -3.68 -10.47
CA ARG A 74 2.65 -4.69 -10.91
C ARG A 74 2.05 -5.60 -11.96
N LYS A 75 0.84 -6.11 -11.74
CA LYS A 75 0.12 -6.94 -12.72
C LYS A 75 -0.10 -6.19 -14.03
N PHE A 76 -0.51 -4.92 -13.97
CA PHE A 76 -0.63 -4.09 -15.16
C PHE A 76 0.70 -3.96 -15.93
N ILE A 77 1.82 -3.74 -15.23
CA ILE A 77 3.15 -3.67 -15.85
C ILE A 77 3.55 -5.01 -16.48
N GLU A 78 3.24 -6.13 -15.83
CA GLU A 78 3.54 -7.48 -16.33
C GLU A 78 2.69 -7.83 -17.56
N GLU A 79 1.38 -7.57 -17.51
CA GLU A 79 0.41 -7.86 -18.58
C GLU A 79 0.60 -6.97 -19.82
N SER A 80 0.98 -5.70 -19.65
CA SER A 80 1.15 -4.75 -20.76
C SER A 80 2.34 -5.07 -21.67
N ARG A 81 3.25 -5.96 -21.28
CA ARG A 81 4.46 -6.25 -22.08
C ARG A 81 4.21 -7.03 -23.36
N GLU A 82 3.07 -7.72 -23.48
CA GLU A 82 2.79 -8.57 -24.65
C GLU A 82 1.92 -7.89 -25.71
N VAL A 83 0.93 -7.08 -25.31
CA VAL A 83 0.02 -6.36 -26.22
C VAL A 83 -0.46 -5.07 -25.56
N GLU A 84 0.31 -3.99 -25.67
CA GLU A 84 -0.06 -2.67 -25.14
C GLU A 84 -0.48 -1.68 -26.22
N SER A 85 -1.48 -0.87 -25.91
CA SER A 85 -1.74 0.37 -26.64
C SER A 85 -0.64 1.42 -26.36
N PRO A 86 -0.43 2.42 -27.24
CA PRO A 86 0.52 3.49 -26.99
C PRO A 86 0.31 4.23 -25.65
N GLY A 87 -0.94 4.36 -25.20
CA GLY A 87 -1.27 4.96 -23.90
C GLY A 87 -0.84 4.09 -22.72
N GLN A 88 -1.09 2.77 -22.79
CA GLN A 88 -0.65 1.83 -21.75
C GLN A 88 0.87 1.74 -21.67
N MET A 89 1.56 1.79 -22.82
CA MET A 89 3.02 1.85 -22.88
C MET A 89 3.57 3.07 -22.16
N LEU A 90 3.00 4.24 -22.42
CA LEU A 90 3.42 5.48 -21.76
C LEU A 90 3.24 5.39 -20.24
N VAL A 91 2.10 4.86 -19.79
CA VAL A 91 1.84 4.63 -18.36
C VAL A 91 2.88 3.68 -17.78
N ARG A 92 3.15 2.53 -18.41
CA ARG A 92 4.16 1.56 -17.95
C ARG A 92 5.54 2.19 -17.83
N LEU A 93 6.02 2.85 -18.88
CA LEU A 93 7.34 3.49 -18.91
C LEU A 93 7.48 4.56 -17.82
N THR A 94 6.41 5.31 -17.55
CA THR A 94 6.38 6.31 -16.48
C THR A 94 6.50 5.65 -15.10
N LEU A 95 5.77 4.56 -14.86
CA LEU A 95 5.78 3.83 -13.59
C LEU A 95 7.09 3.08 -13.35
N GLU A 96 7.72 2.56 -14.41
CA GLU A 96 9.02 1.86 -14.35
C GLU A 96 10.20 2.85 -14.18
N HIS A 97 9.98 4.15 -14.40
CA HIS A 97 11.02 5.15 -14.28
C HIS A 97 11.51 5.26 -12.81
N PRO A 98 12.82 5.15 -12.52
CA PRO A 98 13.35 5.13 -11.15
C PRO A 98 12.98 6.35 -10.30
N GLN A 99 12.76 7.49 -10.94
CA GLN A 99 12.40 8.74 -10.25
C GLN A 99 10.90 8.83 -9.90
N TYR A 100 10.04 8.08 -10.59
CA TYR A 100 8.58 8.20 -10.40
C TYR A 100 8.14 7.93 -8.95
N PRO A 101 8.63 6.89 -8.24
CA PRO A 101 8.28 6.68 -6.84
C PRO A 101 8.79 7.76 -5.88
N LEU A 102 9.78 8.57 -6.29
CA LEU A 102 10.29 9.68 -5.48
C LEU A 102 9.43 10.93 -5.67
N ASP A 103 9.06 11.22 -6.93
CA ASP A 103 8.31 12.42 -7.29
C ASP A 103 6.80 12.28 -7.05
N TYR A 104 6.27 11.06 -7.14
CA TYR A 104 4.84 10.74 -7.02
C TYR A 104 4.53 9.84 -5.81
N SER A 105 5.24 10.06 -4.69
CA SER A 105 4.92 9.46 -3.40
C SER A 105 3.96 10.35 -2.62
N PHE A 106 2.72 9.89 -2.43
CA PHE A 106 1.75 10.59 -1.58
C PHE A 106 1.82 10.05 -0.14
N PRO A 107 1.95 10.93 0.88
CA PRO A 107 1.81 10.52 2.27
C PRO A 107 0.46 9.85 2.49
N SER A 108 0.43 8.69 3.15
CA SER A 108 -0.78 7.88 3.33
C SER A 108 -1.82 8.50 4.31
N HIS A 109 -1.74 9.79 4.60
CA HIS A 109 -2.52 10.47 5.65
C HIS A 109 -3.30 11.67 5.14
N GLU A 110 -3.08 12.09 3.88
CA GLU A 110 -3.86 13.16 3.27
C GLU A 110 -5.00 12.53 2.47
N GLU A 111 -6.13 12.32 3.14
CA GLU A 111 -7.41 12.37 2.45
C GLU A 111 -7.52 13.71 1.73
N ALA A 112 -7.71 13.62 0.41
CA ALA A 112 -8.08 14.73 -0.47
C ALA A 112 -7.14 15.95 -0.49
N VAL A 113 -5.99 15.81 -1.15
CA VAL A 113 -5.49 16.92 -1.97
C VAL A 113 -5.72 16.57 -3.43
N ALA A 114 -6.99 16.61 -3.85
CA ALA A 114 -7.25 17.12 -5.17
C ALA A 114 -6.74 18.57 -5.14
N HIS A 115 -5.47 18.78 -5.51
CA HIS A 115 -4.94 20.13 -5.65
C HIS A 115 -5.90 20.87 -6.60
N PRO A 116 -6.55 21.97 -6.17
CA PRO A 116 -7.50 22.73 -6.99
C PRO A 116 -6.79 23.53 -8.10
N ILE A 117 -5.55 23.18 -8.43
CA ILE A 117 -4.74 23.86 -9.46
C ILE A 117 -5.31 23.58 -10.86
N TRP A 118 -6.12 22.53 -11.02
CA TRP A 118 -6.68 22.13 -12.32
C TRP A 118 -8.12 22.60 -12.57
N GLU A 119 -8.83 23.12 -11.56
CA GLU A 119 -10.28 23.43 -11.70
C GLU A 119 -10.59 24.75 -12.43
N HIS A 120 -9.59 25.56 -12.78
CA HIS A 120 -9.83 26.87 -13.39
C HIS A 120 -9.47 27.01 -14.86
N HIS A 121 -9.02 25.95 -15.54
CA HIS A 121 -8.64 26.06 -16.97
C HIS A 121 -9.15 24.93 -17.85
N PHE A 122 -9.54 23.78 -17.29
CA PHE A 122 -9.94 22.63 -18.09
C PHE A 122 -11.10 21.88 -17.46
N GLN A 123 -12.15 21.64 -18.25
CA GLN A 123 -13.17 20.67 -17.93
C GLN A 123 -12.80 19.33 -18.56
N VAL A 124 -12.66 18.28 -17.75
CA VAL A 124 -12.45 16.91 -18.24
C VAL A 124 -13.75 16.13 -18.10
N SER A 125 -14.29 15.67 -19.22
CA SER A 125 -15.47 14.80 -19.30
C SER A 125 -15.06 13.40 -19.74
N ILE A 126 -15.36 12.40 -18.91
CA ILE A 126 -15.03 11.00 -19.20
C ILE A 126 -16.26 10.31 -19.77
N HIS A 127 -16.17 9.86 -21.03
CA HIS A 127 -17.16 9.01 -21.67
C HIS A 127 -16.68 7.55 -21.73
N ARG A 128 -17.62 6.64 -22.01
CA ARG A 128 -17.36 5.19 -22.02
C ARG A 128 -16.19 4.78 -22.93
N ASP A 129 -15.99 5.52 -24.02
CA ASP A 129 -15.04 5.16 -25.07
C ASP A 129 -13.95 6.23 -25.31
N TYR A 130 -14.00 7.39 -24.64
CA TYR A 130 -13.00 8.45 -24.76
C TYR A 130 -13.09 9.49 -23.62
N CYS A 131 -12.00 10.23 -23.42
CA CYS A 131 -11.97 11.44 -22.59
C CYS A 131 -11.99 12.69 -23.46
N GLU A 132 -12.84 13.66 -23.12
CA GLU A 132 -12.88 14.99 -23.73
C GLU A 132 -12.31 16.01 -22.74
N ILE A 133 -11.37 16.85 -23.20
CA ILE A 133 -10.80 17.95 -22.41
C ILE A 133 -11.19 19.26 -23.11
N LYS A 134 -11.95 20.10 -22.42
CA LYS A 134 -12.33 21.44 -22.89
C LYS A 134 -11.58 22.51 -22.11
N LEU A 135 -10.99 23.46 -22.82
CA LEU A 135 -10.57 24.73 -22.24
C LEU A 135 -11.83 25.53 -21.88
N ILE A 136 -11.91 26.03 -20.65
CA ILE A 136 -12.97 26.97 -20.20
C ILE A 136 -12.39 28.39 -20.24
#